data_AF-A0A1S2QL60-F1
#
_entry.id   AF-A0A1S2QL60-F1
#
_cell.length_a   1.000
_cell.length_b   1.000
_cell.length_c   1.000
_cell.angle_alpha   90.00
_cell.angle_beta   90.00
_cell.angle_gamma   90.00
#
_symmetry.space_group_name_H-M   'P 1'
#
loop_
_entity.id
_entity.type
_entity.pdbx_description
1 polymer ?
#
loop_
_entity_poly.entity_id
_entity_poly.type
_entity_poly.pdbx_seq_one_letter_code
_entity_poly.pdbx_strand_id
1 'polypeptide(L)'
;MKSGPAGFTRCRLLVDGRIAVTSIIEQWESGTTLTNVAYGTYGLPSGKVKKGNSRYVMSDATAVGHASCGKLQQEGHEIFTMIRKEQGAVDAGAMEKAITKFTDSVSAAKQCTGSNT
;
A
#
# COMPACT_ATOMS: atom_id res chain seq x y z
N MET A 1 -18.83 8.18 -9.32
CA MET A 1 -18.08 6.99 -9.79
C MET A 1 -16.87 6.85 -8.90
N LYS A 2 -16.60 5.68 -8.30
CA LYS A 2 -15.30 5.45 -7.65
C LYS A 2 -14.32 5.11 -8.76
N SER A 3 -13.51 6.07 -9.20
CA SER A 3 -12.37 5.81 -10.07
C SER A 3 -11.42 4.87 -9.32
N GLY A 4 -10.90 3.85 -10.00
CA GLY A 4 -9.83 2.99 -9.48
C GLY A 4 -8.46 3.66 -9.63
N PRO A 5 -7.36 2.98 -9.31
CA PRO A 5 -6.04 3.55 -9.52
C PRO A 5 -5.78 3.77 -11.01
N ALA A 6 -5.12 4.88 -11.35
CA ALA A 6 -4.70 5.20 -12.72
C ALA A 6 -3.67 4.19 -13.26
N GLY A 7 -2.89 3.59 -12.36
CA GLY A 7 -1.95 2.53 -12.67
C GLY A 7 -1.46 1.82 -11.41
N PHE A 8 -0.96 0.60 -11.57
CA PHE A 8 -0.39 -0.15 -10.46
C PHE A 8 0.75 -1.08 -10.89
N THR A 9 1.67 -1.34 -9.95
CA THR A 9 2.66 -2.41 -10.03
C THR A 9 2.33 -3.45 -8.97
N ARG A 10 2.26 -4.72 -9.35
CA ARG A 10 1.98 -5.84 -8.43
C ARG A 10 3.17 -6.79 -8.38
N CYS A 11 3.65 -7.08 -7.18
CA CYS A 11 4.66 -8.10 -6.92
C CYS A 11 4.05 -9.23 -6.10
N ARG A 12 4.54 -10.46 -6.32
CA ARG A 12 4.11 -11.66 -5.60
C ARG A 12 5.35 -12.39 -5.12
N LEU A 13 5.44 -12.60 -3.82
CA LEU A 13 6.47 -13.43 -3.20
C LEU A 13 5.98 -14.87 -3.16
N LEU A 14 6.74 -15.78 -3.76
CA LEU A 14 6.48 -17.20 -3.71
C LEU A 14 7.38 -17.86 -2.67
N VAL A 15 6.79 -18.74 -1.85
CA VAL A 15 7.46 -19.63 -0.91
C VAL A 15 6.95 -21.03 -1.21
N ASP A 16 7.87 -21.96 -1.49
CA ASP A 16 7.54 -23.35 -1.83
C ASP A 16 6.49 -23.49 -2.96
N GLY A 17 6.62 -22.65 -3.98
CA GLY A 17 5.72 -22.63 -5.14
C GLY A 17 4.33 -22.02 -4.88
N ARG A 18 4.06 -21.50 -3.68
CA ARG A 18 2.80 -20.85 -3.32
C ARG A 18 3.02 -19.36 -3.10
N ILE A 19 2.06 -18.54 -3.53
CA ILE A 19 2.11 -17.10 -3.23
C ILE A 19 1.87 -16.95 -1.72
N ALA A 20 2.86 -16.40 -1.02
CA ALA A 20 2.77 -16.12 0.41
C ALA A 20 2.28 -14.70 0.66
N VAL A 21 2.79 -13.75 -0.13
CA VAL A 21 2.50 -12.31 0.00
C VAL A 21 2.29 -11.70 -1.38
N THR A 22 1.26 -10.88 -1.50
CA THR A 22 1.09 -9.94 -2.62
C THR A 22 1.39 -8.54 -2.12
N SER A 23 2.18 -7.77 -2.87
CA SER A 23 2.35 -6.34 -2.66
C SER A 23 1.97 -5.56 -3.90
N ILE A 24 1.42 -4.36 -3.71
CA ILE A 24 1.00 -3.47 -4.80
C ILE A 24 1.46 -2.04 -4.50
N ILE A 25 1.90 -1.33 -5.53
CA ILE A 25 2.09 0.12 -5.54
C ILE A 25 1.07 0.68 -6.52
N GLU A 26 0.21 1.58 -6.07
CA GLU A 26 -0.88 2.17 -6.86
C GLU A 26 -0.73 3.68 -6.95
N GLN A 27 -1.15 4.23 -8.09
CA GLN A 27 -1.24 5.66 -8.33
C GLN A 27 -2.72 6.07 -8.33
N TRP A 28 -3.07 7.02 -7.47
CA TRP A 28 -4.43 7.52 -7.27
C TRP A 28 -4.49 9.02 -7.48
N GLU A 29 -5.66 9.59 -7.77
CA GLU A 29 -5.80 11.05 -7.83
C GLU A 29 -5.52 11.71 -6.47
N SER A 30 -4.94 12.90 -6.48
CA SER A 30 -4.69 13.71 -5.28
C SER A 30 -5.95 13.94 -4.46
N GLY A 31 -5.80 13.93 -3.13
CA GLY A 31 -6.91 14.01 -2.19
C GLY A 31 -7.63 12.67 -1.96
N THR A 32 -7.22 11.59 -2.64
CA THR A 32 -7.65 10.24 -2.30
C THR A 32 -7.19 9.91 -0.89
N THR A 33 -8.12 9.52 -0.02
CA THR A 33 -7.74 9.16 1.35
C THR A 33 -7.32 7.69 1.43
N LEU A 34 -6.41 7.40 2.36
CA LEU A 34 -6.03 6.04 2.74
C LEU A 34 -7.26 5.15 3.04
N THR A 35 -8.28 5.72 3.68
CA THR A 35 -9.55 5.06 4.00
C THR A 35 -10.34 4.69 2.73
N ASN A 36 -10.35 5.57 1.73
CA ASN A 36 -11.00 5.30 0.44
C ASN A 36 -10.34 4.13 -0.28
N VAL A 37 -9.00 4.09 -0.32
CA VAL A 37 -8.26 2.98 -0.93
C VAL A 37 -8.50 1.67 -0.16
N ALA A 38 -8.34 1.69 1.16
CA ALA A 38 -8.49 0.51 1.99
C ALA A 38 -9.90 -0.10 1.91
N TYR A 39 -10.95 0.71 2.02
CA TYR A 39 -12.32 0.20 2.08
C TYR A 39 -12.95 0.06 0.70
N GLY A 40 -12.63 0.97 -0.22
CA GLY A 40 -13.18 1.01 -1.56
C GLY A 40 -12.55 -0.03 -2.49
N THR A 41 -11.23 -0.17 -2.47
CA THR A 41 -10.50 -1.04 -3.40
C THR A 41 -10.25 -2.41 -2.83
N TYR A 42 -9.84 -2.46 -1.56
CA TYR A 42 -9.43 -3.70 -0.90
C TYR A 42 -10.46 -4.28 0.03
N GLY A 43 -11.63 -3.64 0.16
CA GLY A 43 -12.78 -4.16 0.90
C GLY A 43 -12.51 -4.38 2.39
N LEU A 44 -11.54 -3.68 2.99
CA LEU A 44 -11.32 -3.79 4.43
C LEU A 44 -12.55 -3.25 5.19
N PRO A 45 -13.19 -4.05 6.07
CA PRO A 45 -14.31 -3.55 6.86
C PRO A 45 -13.83 -2.53 7.88
N SER A 46 -14.44 -1.34 7.91
CA SER A 46 -14.02 -0.23 8.78
C SER A 46 -13.94 -0.58 10.27
N GLY A 47 -14.81 -1.47 10.75
CA GLY A 47 -14.84 -1.92 12.15
C GLY A 47 -13.81 -3.01 12.52
N LYS A 48 -13.14 -3.63 11.55
CA LYS A 48 -12.12 -4.67 11.77
C LYS A 48 -10.70 -4.18 11.51
N VAL A 49 -10.56 -2.88 11.28
CA VAL A 49 -9.33 -2.24 10.87
C VAL A 49 -8.65 -1.59 12.06
N LYS A 50 -7.37 -1.95 12.23
CA LYS A 50 -6.44 -1.27 13.12
C LYS A 50 -5.86 -0.10 12.34
N LYS A 51 -6.03 1.11 12.86
CA LYS A 51 -5.35 2.30 12.35
C LYS A 51 -4.00 2.35 13.06
N GLY A 52 -2.91 2.30 12.29
CA GLY A 52 -1.57 2.51 12.84
C GLY A 52 -1.37 3.99 13.18
N ASN A 53 -0.16 4.51 13.00
CA ASN A 53 -0.02 5.95 12.80
C ASN A 53 -0.87 6.41 11.59
N SER A 54 -1.07 7.71 11.43
CA SER A 54 -1.94 8.29 10.38
C SER A 54 -1.58 7.89 8.94
N ARG A 55 -0.48 7.17 8.73
CA ARG A 55 0.02 6.71 7.42
C ARG A 55 -0.47 5.31 7.04
N TYR A 56 -1.08 4.53 7.95
CA TYR A 56 -1.47 3.13 7.68
C TYR A 56 -2.86 2.74 8.19
N VAL A 57 -3.50 1.88 7.42
CA VAL A 57 -4.77 1.21 7.73
C VAL A 57 -4.56 -0.27 7.47
N MET A 58 -4.80 -1.10 8.48
CA MET A 58 -4.47 -2.51 8.39
C MET A 58 -5.46 -3.43 9.12
N SER A 59 -5.33 -4.70 8.80
CA SER A 59 -5.92 -5.84 9.49
C SER A 59 -4.84 -6.91 9.61
N ASP A 60 -5.15 -8.06 10.20
CA ASP A 60 -4.20 -9.17 10.30
C ASP A 60 -3.93 -9.86 8.93
N ALA A 61 -4.60 -9.43 7.84
CA ALA A 61 -4.46 -10.01 6.51
C ALA A 61 -4.02 -9.04 5.42
N THR A 62 -4.42 -7.77 5.52
CA THR A 62 -4.12 -6.75 4.51
C THR A 62 -3.78 -5.44 5.21
N ALA A 63 -2.81 -4.71 4.67
CA ALA A 63 -2.45 -3.37 5.09
C ALA A 63 -2.28 -2.45 3.89
N VAL A 64 -2.68 -1.20 4.06
CA VAL A 64 -2.54 -0.12 3.08
C VAL A 64 -1.78 1.02 3.72
N GLY A 65 -0.80 1.58 3.01
CA GLY A 65 0.02 2.70 3.43
C GLY A 65 0.08 3.81 2.39
N HIS A 66 0.25 5.04 2.83
CA HIS A 66 0.47 6.19 1.94
C HIS A 66 1.96 6.51 1.86
N ALA A 67 2.54 6.43 0.66
CA ALA A 67 3.95 6.69 0.42
C ALA A 67 4.16 8.13 -0.06
N SER A 68 5.09 8.84 0.58
CA SER A 68 5.58 10.13 0.08
C SER A 68 6.41 9.92 -1.18
N CYS A 69 6.00 10.49 -2.32
CA CYS A 69 6.73 10.37 -3.59
C CYS A 69 6.40 11.55 -4.51
N GLY A 70 7.12 12.66 -4.35
CA GLY A 70 6.82 13.92 -5.07
C GLY A 70 7.14 13.91 -6.56
N LYS A 71 7.88 12.91 -7.07
CA LYS A 71 8.35 12.86 -8.48
C LYS A 71 7.59 11.88 -9.39
N LEU A 72 7.12 10.74 -8.88
CA LEU A 72 6.25 9.80 -9.63
C LEU A 72 4.78 10.23 -9.62
N GLN A 73 4.48 11.36 -9.00
CA GLN A 73 3.31 12.13 -9.33
C GLN A 73 3.34 12.46 -10.83
N GLN A 74 2.54 11.76 -11.64
CA GLN A 74 1.75 12.54 -12.58
C GLN A 74 1.17 13.70 -11.78
N GLU A 75 1.32 14.95 -12.23
CA GLU A 75 0.79 16.10 -11.51
C GLU A 75 -0.62 15.78 -10.99
N GLY A 76 -0.80 15.88 -9.67
CA GLY A 76 -2.08 15.55 -9.05
C GLY A 76 -2.33 14.08 -8.74
N HIS A 77 -1.31 13.23 -8.52
CA HIS A 77 -1.50 11.85 -8.05
C HIS A 77 -0.88 11.56 -6.67
N GLU A 78 -1.29 10.49 -6.01
CA GLU A 78 -0.77 10.03 -4.71
C GLU A 78 -0.40 8.55 -4.82
N ILE A 79 0.65 8.16 -4.09
CA ILE A 79 1.16 6.78 -4.12
C ILE A 79 0.67 6.04 -2.90
N PHE A 80 -0.11 4.99 -3.15
CA PHE A 80 -0.54 4.06 -2.11
C PHE A 80 0.18 2.74 -2.27
N THR A 81 0.46 2.10 -1.15
CA THR A 81 1.10 0.79 -1.08
C THR A 81 0.16 -0.16 -0.39
N MET A 82 0.16 -1.41 -0.80
CA MET A 82 -0.64 -2.47 -0.20
C MET A 82 0.23 -3.71 0.01
N ILE A 83 0.04 -4.36 1.16
CA ILE A 83 0.52 -5.71 1.42
C ILE A 83 -0.67 -6.56 1.82
N ARG A 84 -0.76 -7.76 1.24
CA ARG A 84 -1.73 -8.78 1.60
C ARG A 84 -1.02 -10.12 1.78
N LYS A 85 -1.28 -10.78 2.90
CA LYS A 85 -0.92 -12.19 3.05
C LYS A 85 -1.92 -13.04 2.27
N GLU A 86 -1.42 -14.01 1.53
CA GLU A 86 -2.26 -14.97 0.81
C GLU A 86 -2.43 -16.27 1.61
N GLN A 87 -1.44 -16.62 2.43
CA GLN A 87 -1.45 -17.83 3.25
C GLN A 87 -0.80 -17.58 4.62
N GLY A 88 -1.12 -18.44 5.58
CA GLY A 88 -0.49 -18.45 6.91
C GLY A 88 -1.12 -17.51 7.93
N ALA A 89 -0.75 -17.74 9.19
CA ALA A 89 -1.04 -16.85 10.29
C ALA A 89 0.03 -15.75 10.32
N VAL A 90 -0.43 -14.50 10.34
CA VAL A 90 0.41 -13.30 10.51
C VAL A 90 -0.33 -12.49 11.55
N ASP A 91 0.39 -12.07 12.59
CA ASP A 91 -0.17 -11.16 13.58
C ASP A 91 -0.12 -9.70 13.10
N ALA A 92 -0.84 -8.85 13.81
CA ALA A 92 -0.93 -7.43 13.46
C ALA A 92 0.43 -6.72 13.47
N GLY A 93 1.33 -7.07 14.39
CA GLY A 93 2.64 -6.43 14.51
C GLY A 93 3.55 -6.77 13.34
N ALA A 94 3.51 -8.01 12.87
CA ALA A 94 4.21 -8.44 11.67
C ALA A 94 3.67 -7.73 10.41
N MET A 95 2.35 -7.59 10.28
CA MET A 95 1.73 -6.85 9.17
C MET A 95 2.07 -5.35 9.22
N GLU A 96 2.00 -4.72 10.38
CA GLU A 96 2.40 -3.32 10.60
C GLU A 96 3.85 -3.08 10.20
N LYS A 97 4.75 -3.95 10.65
CA LYS A 97 6.18 -3.86 10.32
C LYS A 97 6.41 -4.03 8.82
N ALA A 98 5.70 -4.95 8.18
CA ALA A 98 5.82 -5.19 6.74
C ALA A 98 5.37 -3.97 5.93
N ILE A 99 4.17 -3.44 6.20
CA ILE A 99 3.67 -2.28 5.46
C ILE A 99 4.53 -1.05 5.71
N THR A 100 4.98 -0.82 6.95
CA THR A 100 5.86 0.30 7.28
C THR A 100 7.13 0.27 6.45
N LYS A 101 7.85 -0.86 6.47
CA LYS A 101 9.10 -1.01 5.71
C LYS A 101 8.90 -0.89 4.21
N PHE A 102 7.82 -1.45 3.68
CA PHE A 102 7.54 -1.40 2.25
C PHE A 102 7.19 0.03 1.81
N THR A 103 6.29 0.71 2.52
CA THR A 103 5.93 2.11 2.23
C THR A 103 7.15 3.02 2.34
N ASP A 104 7.95 2.90 3.40
CA ASP A 104 9.16 3.71 3.58
C ASP A 104 10.19 3.44 2.46
N SER A 105 10.33 2.19 2.01
CA SER A 105 11.23 1.83 0.91
C SER A 105 10.76 2.40 -0.43
N VAL A 106 9.44 2.40 -0.68
CA VAL A 106 8.84 3.04 -1.86
C VAL A 106 9.09 4.55 -1.81
N SER A 107 8.89 5.19 -0.66
CA SER A 107 9.17 6.62 -0.49
C SER A 107 10.64 6.99 -0.70
N ALA A 108 11.56 6.12 -0.28
CA ALA A 108 12.99 6.34 -0.43
C ALA A 108 13.52 5.98 -1.83
N ALA A 109 12.72 5.32 -2.68
CA ALA A 109 13.15 4.87 -3.99
C ALA A 109 13.67 6.05 -4.84
N LYS A 110 14.72 5.82 -5.63
CA LYS A 110 15.34 6.86 -6.47
C LYS A 110 14.34 7.53 -7.42
N GLN A 111 13.34 6.78 -7.86
CA GLN A 111 12.24 7.28 -8.69
C GLN A 111 11.38 8.32 -7.94
N CYS A 112 11.33 8.27 -6.61
CA CYS A 112 10.64 9.21 -5.73
C CYS A 112 11.52 10.37 -5.22
N THR A 113 12.85 10.16 -5.14
CA THR A 113 13.79 11.07 -4.47
C THR A 113 14.81 11.74 -5.38
N GLY A 114 15.01 11.27 -6.62
CA GLY A 114 16.05 11.80 -7.50
C GLY A 114 15.70 13.14 -8.14
N SER A 115 16.61 14.10 -8.14
CA SER A 115 16.45 15.36 -8.89
C SER A 115 16.24 15.10 -10.39
N ASN A 116 15.44 15.93 -11.07
CA ASN A 116 15.54 16.05 -12.53
C ASN A 116 16.87 16.76 -12.81
N THR A 117 17.88 16.00 -13.21
CA THR A 117 19.06 16.52 -13.91
C THR A 117 18.96 16.13 -15.36
#